data_AF-A0A970RZV0-F1
#
_entry.id   AF-A0A970RZV0-F1
#
_cell.length_a   1.000
_cell.length_b   1.000
_cell.length_c   1.000
_cell.angle_alpha   90.00
_cell.angle_beta   90.00
_cell.angle_gamma   90.00
#
_symmetry.space_group_name_H-M   'P 1'
#
loop_
_entity.id
_entity.type
_entity.pdbx_description
1 polymer ?
#
loop_
_entity_poly.entity_id
_entity_poly.type
_entity_poly.pdbx_seq_one_letter_code
_entity_poly.pdbx_strand_id
1 'polypeptide(L)'
;MGLFGKKSEGGLMDVIRCDEQEYLVWKWRPSGEANSTKRENAIRYGSSLRVKDGELAVFVYQQKDGSMQDFIVGPYDQTIKTANFPVLSSIVGAAFGGASPFQAEIYFINLSGNVQVRFGIPYFDVFDPRFLDFAVPMAVRGTITFNITDYKGFIKLNRLINFELDDFK
;
A
#
# COMPACT_ATOMS: atom_id res chain seq x y z
N MET A 1 -32.96 16.49 27.53
CA MET A 1 -31.50 16.25 27.56
C MET A 1 -31.29 14.76 27.36
N GLY A 2 -30.61 14.20 26.37
CA GLY A 2 -29.94 14.73 25.21
C GLY A 2 -30.00 13.66 24.12
N LEU A 3 -30.38 14.06 22.91
CA LEU A 3 -30.33 13.25 21.69
C LEU A 3 -28.89 13.28 21.20
N PHE A 4 -28.06 12.34 21.66
CA PHE A 4 -26.73 12.13 21.10
C PHE A 4 -26.84 11.24 19.87
N GLY A 5 -26.94 11.92 18.71
CA GLY A 5 -26.92 11.30 17.40
C GLY A 5 -25.65 10.47 17.21
N LYS A 6 -25.84 9.25 16.69
CA LYS A 6 -24.81 8.52 15.95
C LYS A 6 -24.18 9.49 14.94
N LYS A 7 -22.89 9.75 15.06
CA LYS A 7 -22.13 10.39 13.99
C LYS A 7 -22.22 9.48 12.76
N SER A 8 -22.98 9.93 11.76
CA SER A 8 -22.90 9.41 10.41
C SER A 8 -21.57 9.88 9.82
N GLU A 9 -20.49 9.13 10.08
CA GLU A 9 -19.20 9.28 9.38
C GLU A 9 -19.30 8.68 7.97
N GLY A 10 -20.28 9.19 7.20
CA GLY A 10 -20.45 8.91 5.78
C GLY A 10 -20.17 10.20 5.00
N GLY A 11 -18.91 10.62 4.95
CA GLY A 11 -18.49 11.76 4.14
C GLY A 11 -18.80 11.54 2.66
N LEU A 12 -19.24 12.59 1.96
CA LEU A 12 -19.45 12.55 0.50
C LEU A 12 -18.14 12.44 -0.30
N MET A 13 -17.01 12.72 0.33
CA MET A 13 -15.67 12.72 -0.26
C MET A 13 -14.68 12.13 0.75
N ASP A 14 -13.83 11.23 0.27
CA ASP A 14 -12.79 10.59 1.11
C ASP A 14 -11.46 11.33 0.95
N VAL A 15 -10.67 11.37 2.03
CA VAL A 15 -9.28 11.81 1.98
C VAL A 15 -8.40 10.58 1.92
N ILE A 16 -7.72 10.40 0.80
CA ILE A 16 -6.84 9.28 0.54
C ILE A 16 -5.42 9.71 0.87
N ARG A 17 -4.89 9.17 1.97
CA ARG A 17 -3.54 9.41 2.47
C ARG A 17 -3.03 8.16 3.20
N CYS A 18 -1.72 7.98 3.26
CA CYS A 18 -1.10 7.01 4.16
C CYS A 18 -0.70 7.71 5.48
N ASP A 19 -1.28 7.24 6.57
CA ASP A 19 -1.02 7.74 7.93
C ASP A 19 0.03 6.90 8.68
N GLU A 20 0.47 5.77 8.12
CA GLU A 20 1.51 4.92 8.70
C GLU A 20 2.92 5.48 8.45
N GLN A 21 3.79 5.33 9.45
CA GLN A 21 5.17 5.80 9.39
C GLN A 21 6.14 4.73 8.87
N GLU A 22 5.89 3.46 9.21
CA GLU A 22 6.71 2.31 8.80
C GLU A 22 5.86 1.37 7.94
N TYR A 23 5.95 1.49 6.62
CA TYR A 23 5.27 0.60 5.69
C TYR A 23 6.13 0.41 4.44
N LEU A 24 6.08 -0.79 3.83
CA LEU A 24 6.62 -1.01 2.49
C LEU A 24 5.53 -0.87 1.43
N VAL A 25 4.41 -1.56 1.66
CA VAL A 25 3.20 -1.49 0.84
C VAL A 25 2.01 -1.37 1.79
N TRP A 26 1.17 -0.37 1.57
CA TRP A 26 0.00 -0.13 2.39
C TRP A 26 -1.24 -0.03 1.51
N LYS A 27 -2.26 -0.83 1.80
CA LYS A 27 -3.53 -0.79 1.07
C LYS A 27 -4.46 0.23 1.75
N TRP A 28 -4.83 1.28 1.02
CA TRP A 28 -5.80 2.24 1.54
C TRP A 28 -7.18 1.60 1.65
N ARG A 29 -7.86 1.88 2.75
CA ARG A 29 -9.24 1.48 3.01
C ARG A 29 -10.01 2.71 3.55
N PRO A 30 -11.26 2.95 3.13
CA PRO A 30 -12.07 4.00 3.72
C PRO A 30 -12.34 3.71 5.20
N SER A 31 -12.52 4.75 6.02
CA SER A 31 -12.78 4.58 7.45
C SER A 31 -14.20 4.04 7.66
N GLY A 32 -14.31 2.72 7.74
CA GLY A 32 -15.52 1.94 7.97
C GLY A 32 -15.12 0.48 8.19
N GLU A 33 -15.80 -0.22 9.08
CA GLU A 33 -15.39 -1.48 9.69
C GLU A 33 -14.83 -2.57 8.75
N ALA A 34 -13.93 -3.37 9.32
CA ALA A 34 -13.02 -4.28 8.66
C ALA A 34 -13.62 -5.50 7.91
N ASN A 35 -14.92 -5.58 7.57
CA ASN A 35 -15.47 -6.83 7.04
C ASN A 35 -16.79 -6.79 6.22
N SER A 36 -17.07 -5.77 5.39
CA SER A 36 -18.33 -5.82 4.61
C SER A 36 -18.24 -5.31 3.16
N THR A 37 -18.09 -6.26 2.24
CA THR A 37 -18.37 -6.14 0.80
C THR A 37 -17.44 -5.29 -0.08
N LYS A 38 -17.25 -5.76 -1.31
CA LYS A 38 -16.55 -5.06 -2.41
C LYS A 38 -17.05 -3.62 -2.63
N ARG A 39 -18.29 -3.31 -2.25
CA ARG A 39 -18.92 -2.02 -2.48
C ARG A 39 -18.39 -0.91 -1.55
N GLU A 40 -17.90 -1.28 -0.36
CA GLU A 40 -17.37 -0.32 0.63
C GLU A 40 -15.92 0.07 0.30
N ASN A 41 -15.16 -0.78 -0.39
CA ASN A 41 -13.81 -0.47 -0.86
C ASN A 41 -13.77 0.35 -2.17
N ALA A 42 -14.91 0.83 -2.67
CA ALA A 42 -14.99 1.59 -3.90
C ALA A 42 -14.77 3.09 -3.64
N ILE A 43 -13.80 3.68 -4.33
CA ILE A 43 -13.46 5.09 -4.20
C ILE A 43 -14.52 5.97 -4.86
N ARG A 44 -14.94 7.00 -4.14
CA ARG A 44 -15.87 8.01 -4.63
C ARG A 44 -15.15 9.03 -5.51
N TYR A 45 -15.81 9.45 -6.57
CA TYR A 45 -15.32 10.55 -7.41
C TYR A 45 -15.27 11.86 -6.62
N GLY A 46 -14.20 12.65 -6.80
CA GLY A 46 -14.02 13.89 -6.05
C GLY A 46 -13.29 13.73 -4.71
N SER A 47 -12.82 12.53 -4.37
CA SER A 47 -11.94 12.31 -3.22
C SER A 47 -10.59 13.01 -3.40
N SER A 48 -9.98 13.47 -2.31
CA SER A 48 -8.69 14.16 -2.31
C SER A 48 -7.56 13.14 -2.16
N LEU A 49 -6.60 13.12 -3.08
CA LEU A 49 -5.42 12.27 -2.99
C LEU A 49 -4.22 13.10 -2.52
N ARG A 50 -3.61 12.66 -1.41
CA ARG A 50 -2.36 13.20 -0.90
C ARG A 50 -1.29 12.12 -0.84
N VAL A 51 -0.23 12.31 -1.62
CA VAL A 51 0.96 11.46 -1.68
C VAL A 51 2.14 12.31 -1.24
N LYS A 52 2.87 11.87 -0.21
CA LYS A 52 4.06 12.59 0.27
C LYS A 52 5.24 12.34 -0.68
N ASP A 53 6.29 13.14 -0.52
CA ASP A 53 7.54 12.90 -1.23
C ASP A 53 8.15 11.55 -0.82
N GLY A 54 8.71 10.82 -1.77
CA GLY A 54 9.20 9.45 -1.57
C GLY A 54 8.11 8.39 -1.37
N GLU A 55 6.84 8.73 -1.61
CA GLU A 55 5.72 7.79 -1.68
C GLU A 55 5.22 7.64 -3.13
N LEU A 56 4.70 6.45 -3.44
CA LEU A 56 4.07 6.13 -4.71
C LEU A 56 2.66 5.61 -4.46
N ALA A 57 1.66 6.25 -5.06
CA ALA A 57 0.30 5.73 -5.09
C ALA A 57 0.08 4.92 -6.38
N VAL A 58 -0.36 3.67 -6.22
CA VAL A 58 -0.70 2.75 -7.30
C VAL A 58 -2.20 2.52 -7.27
N PHE A 59 -2.84 2.80 -8.38
CA PHE A 59 -4.27 2.56 -8.56
C PHE A 59 -4.45 1.30 -9.38
N VAL A 60 -5.14 0.31 -8.82
CA VAL A 60 -5.41 -0.97 -9.48
C VAL A 60 -6.90 -1.05 -9.81
N TYR A 61 -7.20 -1.26 -11.08
CA TYR A 61 -8.55 -1.38 -11.61
C TYR A 61 -8.77 -2.78 -12.17
N GLN A 62 -9.92 -3.41 -11.86
CA GLN A 62 -10.31 -4.66 -12.51
C GLN A 62 -11.20 -4.37 -13.72
N GLN A 63 -10.77 -4.82 -14.90
CA GLN A 63 -11.58 -4.85 -16.12
C GLN A 63 -11.98 -6.28 -16.48
N LYS A 64 -12.94 -6.40 -17.41
CA LYS A 64 -13.33 -7.68 -18.01
C LYS A 64 -12.17 -8.36 -18.78
N ASP A 65 -11.21 -7.57 -19.28
CA ASP A 65 -10.09 -8.04 -20.10
C ASP A 65 -8.71 -8.00 -19.39
N GLY A 66 -8.66 -7.68 -18.10
CA GLY A 66 -7.41 -7.67 -17.32
C GLY A 66 -7.40 -6.66 -16.16
N SER A 67 -6.29 -6.62 -15.40
CA SER A 67 -6.04 -5.58 -14.40
C SER A 67 -5.19 -4.46 -14.99
N MET A 68 -5.68 -3.22 -14.90
CA MET A 68 -4.92 -2.03 -15.29
C MET A 68 -4.39 -1.29 -14.06
N GLN A 69 -3.25 -0.64 -14.21
CA GLN A 69 -2.51 0.00 -13.13
C GLN A 69 -2.07 1.41 -13.54
N ASP A 70 -2.40 2.40 -12.71
CA ASP A 70 -1.89 3.77 -12.83
C ASP A 70 -0.96 4.10 -11.66
N PHE A 71 0.04 4.95 -11.90
CA PHE A 71 1.11 5.29 -10.97
C PHE A 71 1.17 6.80 -10.76
N ILE A 72 1.11 7.25 -9.51
CA ILE A 72 1.32 8.65 -9.12
C ILE A 72 2.47 8.72 -8.13
N VAL A 73 3.58 9.31 -8.56
CA VAL A 73 4.75 9.59 -7.72
C VAL A 73 4.51 10.91 -6.98
N GLY A 74 4.82 10.96 -5.69
CA GLY A 74 4.74 12.19 -4.91
C GLY A 74 5.81 13.24 -5.28
N PRO A 75 5.69 14.47 -4.75
CA PRO A 75 4.58 14.97 -3.94
C PRO A 75 3.35 15.30 -4.80
N TYR A 76 2.18 14.85 -4.37
CA TYR A 76 0.93 15.07 -5.08
C TYR A 76 -0.20 15.38 -4.10
N ASP A 77 -0.84 16.54 -4.26
CA ASP A 77 -1.99 16.94 -3.44
C ASP A 77 -3.07 17.54 -4.35
N GLN A 78 -3.91 16.68 -4.92
CA GLN A 78 -5.01 17.10 -5.78
C GLN A 78 -6.21 16.19 -5.64
N THR A 79 -7.39 16.73 -5.96
CA THR A 79 -8.61 15.94 -6.13
C THR A 79 -8.46 14.95 -7.27
N ILE A 80 -8.92 13.71 -7.04
CA ILE A 80 -9.00 12.67 -8.07
C ILE A 80 -9.99 13.14 -9.13
N LYS A 81 -9.45 13.60 -10.25
CA LYS A 81 -10.18 13.88 -11.49
C LYS A 81 -9.83 12.82 -12.50
N THR A 82 -10.81 12.36 -13.25
CA THR A 82 -10.63 11.42 -14.36
C THR A 82 -9.56 11.87 -15.36
N ALA A 83 -9.38 13.18 -15.53
CA ALA A 83 -8.36 13.75 -16.42
C ALA A 83 -6.91 13.55 -15.94
N ASN A 84 -6.68 13.30 -14.65
CA ASN A 84 -5.34 13.15 -14.08
C ASN A 84 -4.80 11.71 -14.22
N PHE A 85 -5.60 10.81 -14.77
CA PHE A 85 -5.28 9.40 -14.97
C PHE A 85 -5.43 9.07 -16.45
N PRO A 86 -4.33 8.91 -17.21
CA PRO A 86 -4.37 8.75 -18.67
C PRO A 86 -5.13 7.48 -19.12
N VAL A 87 -5.19 6.46 -18.25
CA VAL A 87 -5.98 5.25 -18.50
C VAL A 87 -7.47 5.46 -18.16
N LEU A 88 -7.79 6.15 -17.06
CA LEU A 88 -9.18 6.47 -16.70
C LEU A 88 -9.84 7.47 -17.66
N SER A 89 -9.10 8.43 -18.21
CA SER A 89 -9.62 9.39 -19.19
C SER A 89 -10.13 8.73 -20.46
N SER A 90 -9.48 7.64 -20.89
CA SER A 90 -9.85 6.91 -22.11
C SER A 90 -11.14 6.09 -21.96
N ILE A 91 -11.50 5.71 -20.72
CA ILE A 91 -12.65 4.83 -20.43
C ILE A 91 -13.92 5.65 -20.13
N VAL A 92 -13.78 6.79 -19.45
CA VAL A 92 -14.93 7.63 -19.07
C VAL A 92 -15.50 8.39 -20.27
N GLY A 93 -14.67 8.75 -21.26
CA GLY A 93 -15.11 9.43 -22.47
C GLY A 93 -16.07 8.60 -23.35
N ALA A 94 -16.12 7.29 -23.19
CA ALA A 94 -16.89 6.41 -24.07
C ALA A 94 -18.30 6.03 -23.58
N ALA A 95 -18.65 6.19 -22.28
CA ALA A 95 -19.94 5.66 -21.82
C ALA A 95 -20.63 6.26 -20.57
N PHE A 96 -20.02 7.11 -19.73
CA PHE A 96 -20.66 7.46 -18.45
C PHE A 96 -20.52 8.94 -18.07
N GLY A 97 -21.63 9.67 -18.25
CA GLY A 97 -21.79 11.08 -17.89
C GLY A 97 -21.84 11.33 -16.38
N GLY A 98 -20.68 11.44 -15.74
CA GLY A 98 -20.54 12.18 -14.48
C GLY A 98 -20.83 11.44 -13.18
N ALA A 99 -21.09 10.14 -13.19
CA ALA A 99 -21.15 9.32 -11.98
C ALA A 99 -20.11 8.20 -12.06
N SER A 100 -19.14 8.16 -11.14
CA SER A 100 -18.10 7.10 -11.08
C SER A 100 -18.65 5.83 -10.47
N PRO A 101 -18.76 4.71 -11.21
CA PRO A 101 -19.09 3.41 -10.65
C PRO A 101 -17.83 2.51 -10.52
N PHE A 102 -16.62 3.07 -10.55
CA PHE A 102 -15.41 2.26 -10.62
C PHE A 102 -14.82 2.00 -9.24
N GLN A 103 -14.93 0.74 -8.81
CA GLN A 103 -14.20 0.23 -7.66
C GLN A 103 -12.72 0.11 -8.04
N ALA A 104 -11.90 0.99 -7.47
CA ALA A 104 -10.45 0.97 -7.61
C ALA A 104 -9.81 0.67 -6.26
N GLU A 105 -8.72 -0.08 -6.26
CA GLU A 105 -7.91 -0.30 -5.06
C GLU A 105 -6.68 0.62 -5.13
N ILE A 106 -6.35 1.27 -4.01
CA ILE A 106 -5.14 2.09 -3.91
C ILE A 106 -4.13 1.43 -3.00
N TYR A 107 -2.91 1.36 -3.49
CA TYR A 107 -1.75 0.92 -2.73
C TYR A 107 -0.76 2.07 -2.65
N PHE A 108 -0.28 2.35 -1.45
CA PHE A 108 0.85 3.24 -1.21
C PHE A 108 2.10 2.39 -1.09
N ILE A 109 3.16 2.77 -1.79
CA ILE A 109 4.47 2.12 -1.74
C ILE A 109 5.48 3.15 -1.26
N ASN A 110 6.28 2.78 -0.28
CA ASN A 110 7.37 3.61 0.22
C ASN A 110 8.60 3.45 -0.69
N LEU A 111 9.04 4.53 -1.33
CA LEU A 111 10.24 4.59 -2.16
C LEU A 111 11.43 5.24 -1.43
N SER A 112 11.22 5.83 -0.26
CA SER A 112 12.26 6.54 0.51
C SER A 112 13.38 5.62 1.02
N GLY A 113 13.19 4.29 1.00
CA GLY A 113 14.23 3.32 1.35
C GLY A 113 14.54 3.21 2.84
N ASN A 114 13.66 3.71 3.71
CA ASN A 114 13.85 3.73 5.16
C ASN A 114 13.27 2.49 5.88
N VAL A 115 12.76 1.51 5.13
CA VAL A 115 12.11 0.33 5.72
C VAL A 115 13.19 -0.66 6.19
N GLN A 116 13.26 -0.85 7.50
CA GLN A 116 14.25 -1.72 8.15
C GLN A 116 13.59 -2.94 8.78
N VAL A 117 14.03 -4.14 8.39
CA VAL A 117 13.64 -5.40 9.03
C VAL A 117 14.82 -5.92 9.83
N ARG A 118 14.61 -6.08 11.14
CA ARG A 118 15.62 -6.63 12.04
C ARG A 118 15.51 -8.14 12.02
N PHE A 119 16.63 -8.83 11.87
CA PHE A 119 16.70 -10.29 11.95
C PHE A 119 17.69 -10.73 13.01
N GLY A 120 17.45 -11.89 13.59
CA GLY A 120 18.32 -12.49 14.59
C GLY A 120 18.33 -14.00 14.45
N ILE A 121 19.52 -14.57 14.32
CA ILE A 121 19.75 -15.99 14.46
C ILE A 121 19.99 -16.26 15.95
N PRO A 122 19.20 -17.13 16.61
CA PRO A 122 19.43 -17.49 18.00
C PRO A 122 20.80 -18.13 18.19
N TYR A 123 21.21 -18.34 19.45
CA TYR A 123 22.50 -18.96 19.74
C TYR A 123 22.63 -20.32 19.03
N PHE A 124 23.74 -20.50 18.34
CA PHE A 124 24.15 -21.75 17.71
C PHE A 124 25.63 -22.01 18.00
N ASP A 125 25.97 -23.29 18.11
CA ASP A 125 27.33 -23.71 18.41
C ASP A 125 28.15 -23.79 17.13
N VAL A 126 29.30 -23.11 17.12
CA VAL A 126 30.28 -23.20 16.04
C VAL A 126 31.54 -23.85 16.55
N PHE A 127 32.05 -24.79 15.76
CA PHE A 127 33.25 -25.56 16.05
C PHE A 127 34.39 -25.08 15.14
N ASP A 128 35.56 -24.82 15.71
CA ASP A 128 36.77 -24.57 14.92
C ASP A 128 37.24 -25.91 14.34
N PRO A 129 37.56 -26.01 13.03
CA PRO A 129 38.12 -27.24 12.44
C PRO A 129 39.35 -27.81 13.15
N ARG A 130 40.09 -26.99 13.90
CA ARG A 130 41.26 -27.41 14.70
C ARG A 130 40.89 -27.94 16.08
N PHE A 131 39.71 -27.57 16.60
CA PHE A 131 39.26 -27.88 17.95
C PHE A 131 37.78 -28.26 17.93
N LEU A 132 37.51 -29.50 17.54
CA LEU A 132 36.15 -30.03 17.41
C LEU A 132 35.46 -30.26 18.77
N ASP A 133 36.22 -30.37 19.86
CA ASP A 133 35.67 -30.61 21.20
C ASP A 133 35.18 -29.32 21.89
N PHE A 134 35.46 -28.15 21.32
CA PHE A 134 35.10 -26.86 21.90
C PHE A 134 34.04 -26.16 21.04
N ALA A 135 32.80 -26.17 21.53
CA ALA A 135 31.71 -25.38 20.98
C ALA A 135 31.81 -23.93 21.46
N VAL A 136 31.78 -22.98 20.52
CA VAL A 136 31.63 -21.55 20.83
C VAL A 136 30.20 -21.14 20.51
N PRO A 137 29.39 -20.73 21.51
CA PRO A 137 28.04 -20.25 21.25
C PRO A 137 28.12 -18.88 20.58
N MET A 138 27.59 -18.78 19.37
CA MET A 138 27.51 -17.53 18.63
C MET A 138 26.06 -17.19 18.31
N ALA A 139 25.76 -15.90 18.28
CA ALA A 139 24.47 -15.39 17.80
C ALA A 139 24.73 -14.32 16.75
N VAL A 140 23.89 -14.27 15.73
CA VAL A 140 23.98 -13.25 14.68
C VAL A 140 22.77 -12.36 14.78
N ARG A 141 22.98 -11.04 14.85
CA ARG A 141 21.91 -10.06 14.77
C ARG A 141 22.25 -9.09 13.66
N GLY A 142 21.24 -8.73 12.87
CA GLY A 142 21.42 -7.83 11.76
C GLY A 142 20.17 -7.02 11.47
N THR A 143 20.31 -6.09 10.54
CA THR A 143 19.21 -5.28 10.03
C THR A 143 19.33 -5.22 8.52
N ILE A 144 18.26 -5.59 7.83
CA ILE A 144 18.13 -5.52 6.39
C ILE A 144 17.33 -4.26 6.09
N THR A 145 17.87 -3.39 5.24
CA THR A 145 17.18 -2.19 4.78
C THR A 145 16.72 -2.44 3.34
N PHE A 146 15.43 -2.25 3.09
CA PHE A 146 14.85 -2.42 1.76
C PHE A 146 14.75 -1.07 1.05
N ASN A 147 15.17 -1.05 -0.21
CA ASN A 147 14.99 0.09 -1.10
C ASN A 147 14.40 -0.39 -2.44
N ILE A 148 13.26 0.17 -2.82
CA ILE A 148 12.56 -0.18 -4.06
C ILE A 148 13.01 0.77 -5.16
N THR A 149 13.84 0.26 -6.08
CA THR A 149 14.30 1.02 -7.26
C THR A 149 13.37 0.85 -8.46
N ASP A 150 12.89 -0.38 -8.71
CA ASP A 150 11.92 -0.69 -9.77
C ASP A 150 10.56 -1.08 -9.19
N TYR A 151 9.67 -0.09 -9.08
CA TYR A 151 8.31 -0.28 -8.58
C TYR A 151 7.43 -1.09 -9.53
N LYS A 152 7.66 -1.03 -10.86
CA LYS A 152 6.86 -1.79 -11.84
C LYS A 152 7.17 -3.28 -11.75
N GLY A 153 8.46 -3.62 -11.70
CA GLY A 153 8.92 -4.99 -11.49
C GLY A 153 8.42 -5.55 -10.15
N PHE A 154 8.54 -4.77 -9.08
CA PHE A 154 8.09 -5.15 -7.75
C PHE A 154 6.61 -5.55 -7.71
N ILE A 155 5.74 -4.76 -8.34
CA ILE A 155 4.28 -5.01 -8.36
C ILE A 155 3.93 -6.24 -9.20
N LYS A 156 4.60 -6.42 -10.35
CA LYS A 156 4.40 -7.58 -11.22
C LYS A 156 4.72 -8.89 -10.50
N LEU A 157 5.75 -8.89 -9.65
CA LEU A 157 6.18 -10.06 -8.89
C LEU A 157 5.31 -10.33 -7.66
N ASN A 158 4.96 -9.29 -6.89
CA ASN A 158 4.36 -9.46 -5.57
C ASN A 158 2.82 -9.41 -5.52
N ARG A 159 2.13 -9.29 -6.67
CA ARG A 159 0.65 -9.32 -6.81
C ARG A 159 -0.17 -8.44 -5.84
N LEU A 160 0.44 -7.50 -5.10
CA LEU A 160 -0.22 -6.54 -4.20
C LEU A 160 -1.25 -7.15 -3.23
N ILE A 161 -1.12 -8.43 -2.90
CA ILE A 161 -1.94 -9.10 -1.88
C ILE A 161 -1.26 -8.80 -0.54
N ASN A 162 -1.98 -8.13 0.37
CA ASN A 162 -1.56 -7.70 1.73
C ASN A 162 -0.12 -8.09 2.09
N PHE A 163 0.81 -7.14 1.95
CA PHE A 163 2.21 -7.35 2.27
C PHE A 163 2.45 -6.83 3.69
N GLU A 164 2.65 -7.73 4.64
CA GLU A 164 2.98 -7.36 6.01
C GLU A 164 4.48 -7.54 6.23
N LEU A 165 5.12 -6.58 6.91
CA LEU A 165 6.57 -6.66 7.20
C LEU A 165 6.92 -7.85 8.11
N ASP A 166 5.94 -8.36 8.86
CA ASP A 166 6.10 -9.55 9.69
C ASP A 166 6.28 -10.84 8.88
N ASP A 167 5.87 -10.88 7.61
CA ASP A 167 6.12 -12.02 6.72
C ASP A 167 7.62 -12.24 6.45
N PHE A 168 8.47 -11.23 6.74
CA PHE A 168 9.92 -11.27 6.54
C PHE A 168 10.72 -11.56 7.82
N LYS A 169 10.07 -11.73 8.97
CA LYS A 169 10.74 -11.96 10.27
C LYS A 169 11.05 -13.43 10.53
#